data_AF-A0A7S1CXR2-F1
#
_entry.id   AF-A0A7S1CXR2-F1
#
_cell.length_a   1.000
_cell.length_b   1.000
_cell.length_c   1.000
_cell.angle_alpha   90.00
_cell.angle_beta   90.00
_cell.angle_gamma   90.00
#
_symmetry.space_group_name_H-M   'P 1'
#
loop_
_entity.id
_entity.type
_entity.pdbx_description
1 polymer ?
#
loop_
_entity_poly.entity_id
_entity_poly.type
_entity_poly.pdbx_seq_one_letter_code
_entity_poly.pdbx_strand_id
1 'polypeptide(L)'
;KKPISLMADTTTANAQVRSLAETVRLDARTKLLNPKFYEGMLSTGYEGVREIQKRLRNTMGWSATAGEVDNFVFEDANSVFIDDEEMQRRLLDTNPNAFRDMVTTFLEANGRGYWDTSEENIERLQELYAEVEDRIEGL
;
A
#
# COMPACT_ATOMS: atom_id res chain seq x y z
N LYS A 1 18.73 -1.63 -21.85
CA LYS A 1 18.11 -0.29 -21.73
C LYS A 1 16.64 -0.49 -21.42
N LYS A 2 16.12 0.13 -20.35
CA LYS A 2 14.70 0.04 -19.99
C LYS A 2 13.84 0.73 -21.06
N PRO A 3 12.76 0.11 -21.58
CA PRO A 3 11.87 0.76 -22.53
C PRO A 3 11.06 1.87 -21.86
N ILE A 4 10.54 2.81 -22.65
CA ILE A 4 9.59 3.82 -22.15
C ILE A 4 8.23 3.12 -22.00
N SER A 5 7.69 3.10 -20.79
CA SER A 5 6.37 2.53 -20.49
C SER A 5 5.32 3.64 -20.47
N LEU A 6 4.29 3.52 -21.31
CA LEU A 6 3.22 4.50 -21.45
C LEU A 6 1.85 3.85 -21.19
N MET A 7 0.91 4.66 -20.69
CA MET A 7 -0.48 4.29 -20.45
C MET A 7 -1.39 5.31 -21.15
N ALA A 8 -2.29 4.80 -22.00
CA ALA A 8 -3.32 5.62 -22.63
C ALA A 8 -4.59 5.61 -21.75
N ASP A 9 -5.09 6.80 -21.42
CA ASP A 9 -6.28 7.02 -20.63
C ASP A 9 -7.31 7.78 -21.48
N THR A 10 -8.40 7.09 -21.81
CA THR A 10 -9.51 7.60 -22.63
C THR A 10 -10.81 7.64 -21.83
N THR A 11 -10.74 7.64 -20.49
CA THR A 11 -11.90 7.66 -19.60
C THR A 11 -12.72 8.95 -19.69
N THR A 12 -12.09 10.05 -20.14
CA THR A 12 -12.76 11.34 -20.41
C THR A 12 -12.62 11.73 -21.88
N ALA A 13 -13.40 12.70 -22.32
CA ALA A 13 -13.29 13.26 -23.67
C ALA A 13 -11.90 13.89 -23.96
N ASN A 14 -11.16 14.27 -22.92
CA ASN A 14 -9.77 14.71 -23.05
C ASN A 14 -8.83 13.51 -22.87
N ALA A 15 -8.55 12.81 -23.97
CA ALA A 15 -7.64 11.67 -23.96
C ALA A 15 -6.21 12.08 -23.54
N GLN A 16 -5.57 11.27 -22.72
CA GLN A 16 -4.21 11.52 -22.21
C GLN A 16 -3.33 10.29 -22.42
N VAL A 17 -2.07 10.52 -22.77
CA VAL A 17 -1.02 9.48 -22.74
C VAL A 17 -0.01 9.90 -21.69
N ARG A 18 0.12 9.09 -20.64
CA ARG A 18 1.03 9.33 -19.52
C ARG A 18 2.11 8.26 -19.49
N SER A 19 3.22 8.55 -18.84
CA SER A 19 4.14 7.49 -18.40
C SER A 19 3.46 6.57 -17.39
N LEU A 20 3.99 5.35 -17.27
CA LEU A 20 3.53 4.42 -16.24
C LEU A 20 3.71 5.01 -14.84
N ALA A 21 4.87 5.64 -14.55
CA ALA A 21 5.12 6.29 -13.28
C ALA A 21 4.09 7.38 -12.95
N GLU A 22 3.74 8.24 -13.91
CA GLU A 22 2.68 9.24 -13.72
C GLU A 22 1.32 8.60 -13.41
N THR A 23 1.01 7.48 -14.04
CA THR A 23 -0.24 6.74 -13.81
C THR A 23 -0.25 6.10 -12.42
N VAL A 24 0.86 5.51 -11.98
CA VAL A 24 1.02 4.94 -10.62
C VAL A 24 0.88 6.04 -9.56
N ARG A 25 1.54 7.20 -9.74
CA ARG A 25 1.38 8.34 -8.82
C ARG A 25 -0.05 8.85 -8.76
N LEU A 26 -0.73 8.93 -9.90
CA LEU A 26 -2.12 9.34 -9.97
C LEU A 26 -3.02 8.35 -9.22
N ASP A 27 -2.84 7.05 -9.40
CA ASP A 27 -3.59 6.03 -8.67
C ASP A 27 -3.33 6.09 -7.16
N ALA A 28 -2.05 6.22 -6.74
CA ALA A 28 -1.69 6.38 -5.34
C ALA A 28 -2.40 7.58 -4.70
N ARG A 29 -2.32 8.76 -5.32
CA ARG A 29 -2.92 10.02 -4.80
C ARG A 29 -4.44 10.06 -4.84
N THR A 30 -5.08 9.31 -5.73
CA THR A 30 -6.54 9.32 -5.86
C THR A 30 -7.20 8.17 -5.11
N LYS A 31 -6.43 7.14 -4.74
CA LYS A 31 -6.88 5.91 -4.07
C LYS A 31 -6.14 5.67 -2.77
N LEU A 32 -5.04 4.93 -2.79
CA LEU A 32 -4.36 4.41 -1.59
C LEU A 32 -4.09 5.51 -0.55
N LEU A 33 -3.63 6.67 -0.99
CA LEU A 33 -3.23 7.80 -0.14
C LEU A 33 -4.30 8.90 -0.09
N ASN A 34 -5.50 8.67 -0.61
CA ASN A 34 -6.59 9.64 -0.58
C ASN A 34 -7.51 9.36 0.60
N PRO A 35 -7.61 10.26 1.60
CA PRO A 35 -8.49 10.09 2.75
C PRO A 35 -9.93 9.78 2.38
N LYS A 36 -10.46 10.44 1.35
CA LYS A 36 -11.84 10.16 0.91
C LYS A 36 -12.03 8.74 0.40
N PHE A 37 -10.99 8.15 -0.19
CA PHE A 37 -11.05 6.79 -0.69
C PHE A 37 -10.88 5.79 0.44
N TYR A 38 -9.78 5.84 1.21
CA TYR A 38 -9.53 4.84 2.23
C TYR A 38 -10.55 4.93 3.38
N GLU A 39 -11.01 6.12 3.79
CA GLU A 39 -12.12 6.21 4.76
C GLU A 39 -13.43 5.66 4.21
N GLY A 40 -13.69 5.92 2.92
CA GLY A 40 -14.84 5.32 2.22
C GLY A 40 -14.78 3.79 2.24
N MET A 41 -13.60 3.21 2.02
CA MET A 41 -13.41 1.76 2.13
C MET A 41 -13.57 1.29 3.58
N LEU A 42 -12.88 1.90 4.55
CA LEU A 42 -12.95 1.52 5.96
C LEU A 42 -14.36 1.60 6.54
N SER A 43 -15.22 2.49 6.03
CA SER A 43 -16.64 2.54 6.41
C SER A 43 -17.42 1.25 6.10
N THR A 44 -16.89 0.40 5.20
CA THR A 44 -17.46 -0.92 4.85
C THR A 44 -16.90 -2.07 5.70
N GLY A 45 -16.05 -1.77 6.69
CA GLY A 45 -15.52 -2.74 7.64
C GLY A 45 -14.52 -3.72 7.00
N TYR A 46 -14.72 -5.01 7.27
CA TYR A 46 -13.77 -6.10 6.94
C TYR A 46 -13.31 -6.10 5.48
N GLU A 47 -14.25 -6.01 4.53
CA GLU A 47 -13.92 -6.00 3.08
C GLU A 47 -13.27 -4.68 2.65
N GLY A 48 -13.51 -3.59 3.37
CA GLY A 48 -12.86 -2.31 3.14
C GLY A 48 -11.35 -2.37 3.34
N VAL A 49 -10.91 -2.99 4.43
CA VAL A 49 -9.48 -3.22 4.72
C VAL A 49 -8.86 -4.11 3.64
N ARG A 50 -9.58 -5.12 3.15
CA ARG A 50 -9.12 -5.99 2.07
C ARG A 50 -8.90 -5.21 0.76
N GLU A 51 -9.74 -4.25 0.42
CA GLU A 51 -9.52 -3.42 -0.78
C GLU A 51 -8.32 -2.47 -0.65
N ILE A 52 -8.04 -1.95 0.56
CA ILE A 52 -6.82 -1.17 0.84
C ILE A 52 -5.58 -2.07 0.67
N GLN A 53 -5.58 -3.24 1.32
CA GLN A 53 -4.52 -4.24 1.23
C GLN A 53 -4.23 -4.61 -0.24
N LYS A 54 -5.27 -4.90 -1.02
CA LYS A 54 -5.16 -5.26 -2.44
C LYS A 54 -4.54 -4.15 -3.28
N ARG A 55 -4.85 -2.88 -2.98
CA ARG A 55 -4.24 -1.73 -3.66
C ARG A 55 -2.74 -1.66 -3.38
N LEU A 56 -2.32 -1.83 -2.11
CA LEU A 56 -0.92 -1.88 -1.72
C LEU A 56 -0.17 -3.04 -2.41
N ARG A 57 -0.76 -4.24 -2.44
CA ARG A 57 -0.18 -5.41 -3.13
C ARG A 57 0.00 -5.17 -4.63
N ASN A 58 -0.97 -4.55 -5.28
CA ASN A 58 -0.87 -4.21 -6.70
C ASN A 58 0.23 -3.18 -6.98
N THR A 59 0.43 -2.21 -6.06
CA THR A 59 1.56 -1.28 -6.12
C THR A 59 2.89 -2.04 -6.08
N MET A 60 3.07 -2.99 -5.16
CA MET A 60 4.28 -3.84 -5.13
C MET A 60 4.50 -4.59 -6.45
N GLY A 61 3.43 -5.09 -7.09
CA GLY A 61 3.50 -5.71 -8.42
C GLY A 61 4.08 -4.80 -9.51
N TRP A 62 3.79 -3.49 -9.47
CA TRP A 62 4.40 -2.52 -10.40
C TRP A 62 5.89 -2.32 -10.13
N SER A 63 6.34 -2.37 -8.88
CA SER A 63 7.78 -2.36 -8.56
C SER A 63 8.49 -3.56 -9.14
N ALA A 64 7.91 -4.76 -9.00
CA ALA A 64 8.52 -5.99 -9.47
C ALA A 64 8.58 -6.11 -11.00
N THR A 65 7.55 -5.62 -11.71
CA THR A 65 7.43 -5.79 -13.17
C THR A 65 7.99 -4.63 -13.97
N ALA A 66 7.90 -3.42 -13.45
CA ALA A 66 8.30 -2.21 -14.15
C ALA A 66 9.31 -1.36 -13.37
N GLY A 67 9.36 -1.43 -12.04
CA GLY A 67 10.24 -0.58 -11.23
C GLY A 67 9.97 0.91 -11.47
N GLU A 68 8.69 1.29 -11.55
CA GLU A 68 8.21 2.66 -11.81
C GLU A 68 7.37 3.20 -10.63
N VAL A 69 7.45 2.55 -9.47
CA VAL A 69 6.83 3.04 -8.23
C VAL A 69 7.86 3.89 -7.50
N ASP A 70 7.53 5.15 -7.24
CA ASP A 70 8.40 6.03 -6.47
C ASP A 70 8.37 5.67 -4.98
N ASN A 71 9.50 5.82 -4.28
CA ASN A 71 9.66 5.46 -2.88
C ASN A 71 8.58 6.05 -1.94
N PHE A 72 8.19 7.30 -2.21
CA PHE A 72 7.20 8.01 -1.38
C PHE A 72 5.84 7.29 -1.32
N VAL A 73 5.50 6.46 -2.33
CA VAL A 73 4.22 5.75 -2.33
C VAL A 73 4.15 4.74 -1.17
N PHE A 74 5.26 4.06 -0.89
CA PHE A 74 5.36 3.16 0.26
C PHE A 74 5.55 3.93 1.56
N GLU A 75 6.37 4.99 1.55
CA GLU A 75 6.60 5.81 2.74
C GLU A 75 5.31 6.45 3.26
N ASP A 76 4.57 7.14 2.39
CA ASP A 76 3.28 7.76 2.77
C ASP A 76 2.25 6.70 3.18
N ALA A 77 2.26 5.52 2.55
CA ALA A 77 1.36 4.44 2.93
C ALA A 77 1.70 3.87 4.32
N ASN A 78 2.98 3.74 4.65
CA ASN A 78 3.44 3.36 5.99
C ASN A 78 2.99 4.41 7.01
N SER A 79 3.23 5.69 6.73
CA SER A 79 2.83 6.76 7.63
C SER A 79 1.33 6.83 7.88
N VAL A 80 0.50 6.58 6.86
CA VAL A 80 -0.96 6.60 7.01
C VAL A 80 -1.49 5.35 7.74
N PHE A 81 -1.00 4.16 7.41
CA PHE A 81 -1.64 2.91 7.85
C PHE A 81 -0.92 2.21 9.01
N ILE A 82 0.32 2.57 9.28
CA ILE A 82 1.19 1.90 10.26
C ILE A 82 1.62 2.90 11.34
N ASP A 83 2.22 4.04 10.98
CA ASP A 83 2.77 4.98 11.99
C ASP A 83 1.67 5.70 12.79
N ASP A 84 0.48 5.89 12.19
CA ASP A 84 -0.70 6.35 12.92
C ASP A 84 -1.30 5.18 13.73
N GLU A 85 -1.04 5.18 15.04
CA GLU A 85 -1.52 4.14 15.96
C GLU A 85 -3.05 3.99 15.96
N GLU A 86 -3.83 5.06 15.73
CA GLU A 86 -5.29 4.98 15.68
C GLU A 86 -5.74 4.22 14.42
N MET A 87 -5.16 4.58 13.27
CA MET A 87 -5.42 3.88 12.02
C MET A 87 -4.95 2.42 12.08
N GLN A 88 -3.74 2.19 12.61
CA GLN A 88 -3.15 0.86 12.77
C GLN A 88 -4.07 -0.07 13.58
N ARG A 89 -4.49 0.36 14.78
CA ARG A 89 -5.41 -0.42 15.63
C ARG A 89 -6.74 -0.67 14.92
N ARG A 90 -7.30 0.37 14.27
CA ARG A 90 -8.55 0.24 13.51
C ARG A 90 -8.47 -0.81 12.42
N LEU A 91 -7.37 -0.85 11.65
CA LEU A 91 -7.16 -1.85 10.60
C LEU A 91 -7.02 -3.26 11.18
N LEU A 92 -6.17 -3.41 12.20
CA LEU A 92 -5.92 -4.68 12.88
C LEU A 92 -7.20 -5.27 13.49
N ASP A 93 -8.00 -4.46 14.18
CA ASP A 93 -9.27 -4.87 14.78
C ASP A 93 -10.32 -5.22 13.74
N THR A 94 -10.35 -4.49 12.63
CA THR A 94 -11.38 -4.67 11.58
C THR A 94 -11.10 -5.90 10.73
N ASN A 95 -9.85 -6.15 10.36
CA ASN A 95 -9.46 -7.31 9.56
C ASN A 95 -7.98 -7.68 9.80
N PRO A 96 -7.69 -8.56 10.78
CA PRO A 96 -6.31 -8.92 11.12
C PRO A 96 -5.60 -9.65 9.97
N ASN A 97 -6.31 -10.44 9.17
CA ASN A 97 -5.71 -11.15 8.02
C ASN A 97 -5.24 -10.17 6.94
N ALA A 98 -6.08 -9.18 6.59
CA ALA A 98 -5.70 -8.17 5.60
C ALA A 98 -4.62 -7.22 6.16
N PHE A 99 -4.67 -6.89 7.44
CA PHE A 99 -3.63 -6.09 8.10
C PHE A 99 -2.27 -6.80 8.09
N ARG A 100 -2.23 -8.10 8.45
CA ARG A 100 -1.01 -8.92 8.29
C ARG A 100 -0.49 -8.86 6.87
N ASP A 101 -1.35 -9.09 5.88
CA ASP A 101 -0.96 -9.04 4.47
C ASP A 101 -0.41 -7.66 4.06
N MET A 102 -0.89 -6.56 4.67
CA MET A 102 -0.31 -5.22 4.47
C MET A 102 1.10 -5.14 5.06
N VAL A 103 1.28 -5.53 6.32
CA VAL A 103 2.59 -5.55 7.01
C VAL A 103 3.61 -6.41 6.24
N THR A 104 3.22 -7.61 5.82
CA THR A 104 4.05 -8.48 4.98
C THR A 104 4.41 -7.82 3.66
N THR A 105 3.48 -7.10 3.02
CA THR A 105 3.74 -6.41 1.75
C THR A 105 4.78 -5.28 1.94
N PHE A 106 4.72 -4.54 3.04
CA PHE A 106 5.73 -3.52 3.37
C PHE A 106 7.12 -4.14 3.60
N LEU A 107 7.20 -5.17 4.43
CA LEU A 107 8.45 -5.90 4.67
C LEU A 107 9.03 -6.50 3.38
N GLU A 108 8.18 -7.05 2.51
CA GLU A 108 8.59 -7.58 1.21
C GLU A 108 9.09 -6.46 0.27
N ALA A 109 8.42 -5.31 0.24
CA ALA A 109 8.85 -4.18 -0.58
C ALA A 109 10.25 -3.68 -0.16
N ASN A 110 10.51 -3.60 1.16
CA ASN A 110 11.84 -3.26 1.66
C ASN A 110 12.87 -4.36 1.37
N GLY A 111 12.58 -5.61 1.72
CA GLY A 111 13.51 -6.74 1.54
C GLY A 111 13.90 -7.01 0.09
N ARG A 112 13.10 -6.54 -0.88
CA ARG A 112 13.40 -6.61 -2.33
C ARG A 112 14.03 -5.35 -2.90
N GLY A 113 14.28 -4.33 -2.09
CA GLY A 113 14.87 -3.05 -2.50
C GLY A 113 13.92 -2.16 -3.31
N TYR A 114 12.61 -2.34 -3.16
CA TYR A 114 11.59 -1.48 -3.79
C TYR A 114 11.20 -0.29 -2.91
N TRP A 115 11.47 -0.39 -1.61
CA TRP A 115 11.19 0.64 -0.62
C TRP A 115 12.39 0.82 0.32
N ASP A 116 12.93 2.02 0.36
CA ASP A 116 13.97 2.47 1.27
C ASP A 116 13.33 3.32 2.37
N THR A 117 13.60 2.97 3.62
CA THR A 117 12.95 3.56 4.82
C THR A 117 13.84 3.39 6.05
N SER A 118 13.45 3.96 7.19
CA SER A 118 14.23 3.89 8.42
C SER A 118 14.25 2.48 9.04
N GLU A 119 15.31 2.14 9.77
CA GLU A 119 15.38 0.91 10.55
C GLU A 119 14.23 0.83 11.57
N GLU A 120 13.86 1.96 12.17
CA GLU A 120 12.73 2.08 13.09
C GLU A 120 11.39 1.65 12.45
N ASN A 121 11.14 2.04 11.19
CA ASN A 121 9.93 1.62 10.48
C ASN A 121 9.92 0.11 10.23
N ILE A 122 11.09 -0.48 9.94
CA ILE A 122 11.22 -1.93 9.74
C ILE A 122 11.03 -2.69 11.06
N GLU A 123 11.62 -2.22 12.16
CA GLU A 123 11.42 -2.80 13.49
C GLU A 123 9.95 -2.78 13.89
N ARG A 124 9.27 -1.63 13.73
CA ARG A 124 7.82 -1.50 13.97
C ARG A 124 7.01 -2.52 13.16
N LEU A 125 7.29 -2.66 11.87
CA LEU A 125 6.59 -3.63 11.02
C LEU A 125 6.85 -5.08 11.46
N GLN A 126 8.04 -5.42 11.93
CA GLN A 126 8.36 -6.75 12.44
C GLN A 126 7.61 -7.06 13.75
N GLU A 127 7.53 -6.09 14.66
CA GLU A 127 6.75 -6.21 15.90
C GLU A 127 5.26 -6.40 15.60
N LEU A 128 4.71 -5.60 14.68
CA LEU A 128 3.31 -5.71 14.27
C LEU A 128 3.00 -7.03 13.56
N TYR A 129 3.97 -7.58 12.82
CA TYR A 129 3.83 -8.89 12.20
C TYR A 129 3.71 -9.98 13.28
N ALA A 130 4.51 -9.91 14.34
CA ALA A 130 4.40 -10.86 15.45
C ALA A 130 3.05 -10.70 16.20
N GLU A 131 2.64 -9.46 16.51
CA GLU A 131 1.38 -9.18 17.20
C GLU A 131 0.16 -9.72 16.43
N VAL A 132 0.12 -9.51 15.12
CA VAL A 132 -1.02 -9.97 14.31
C VAL A 132 -1.04 -11.49 14.13
N GLU A 133 0.13 -12.15 14.08
CA GLU A 133 0.21 -13.62 14.05
C GLU A 133 -0.30 -14.22 15.36
N ASP A 134 0.13 -13.72 16.52
CA ASP A 134 -0.37 -14.16 17.83
C ASP A 134 -1.90 -14.05 17.91
N ARG A 135 -2.45 -12.93 17.39
CA ARG A 135 -3.89 -12.70 17.34
C ARG A 135 -4.64 -13.66 16.41
N ILE A 136 -4.05 -14.03 15.27
CA ILE A 136 -4.66 -14.95 14.30
C ILE A 136 -4.57 -16.39 14.79
N GLU A 137 -3.45 -16.77 15.41
CA GLU A 137 -3.20 -18.12 15.91
C GLU A 137 -3.86 -18.38 17.28
N GLY A 138 -4.22 -17.32 18.02
CA GLY A 138 -4.94 -17.39 19.29
C GLY A 138 -4.06 -17.70 20.50
N LEU A 139 -2.83 -17.19 20.50
CA LEU A 139 -1.85 -17.31 21.58
C LEU A 139 -2.00 -16.23 22.66
#